data_AF-A0A0C9T8V7-F1
#
_entry.id   AF-A0A0C9T8V7-F1
#
_cell.length_a   1.000
_cell.length_b   1.000
_cell.length_c   1.000
_cell.angle_alpha   90.00
_cell.angle_beta   90.00
_cell.angle_gamma   90.00
#
_symmetry.space_group_name_H-M   'P 1'
#
loop_
_entity.id
_entity.type
_entity.pdbx_description
1 polymer ?
#
loop_
_entity_poly.entity_id
_entity_poly.type
_entity_poly.pdbx_seq_one_letter_code
_entity_poly.pdbx_strand_id
1 'polypeptide(L)'
;GNDLPPDSDPPPQGVHQGNPWHPFIHQSQYHLAEFLFCRNETPQDHIDDLMDIWASMPGSNDSPPFANYANLIVRLMLSEVTLAGSVFQSSMQMQILYPSIPSWKRVAYDLWFQNPESLAYYQLSMPDFKDHIDFAPCQVFGDNHQRIWSDLMMGNWAWRQCVSVYLYNEIHIT
;
A
#
# COMPACT_ATOMS: atom_id res chain seq x y z
N GLY A 1 -16.98 -7.38 11.31
CA GLY A 1 -16.10 -7.49 12.48
C GLY A 1 -16.82 -6.89 13.67
N ASN A 2 -16.37 -7.17 14.89
CA ASN A 2 -16.87 -6.48 16.07
C ASN A 2 -16.02 -5.22 16.28
N ASP A 3 -16.67 -4.12 16.64
CA ASP A 3 -15.96 -2.87 16.95
C ASP A 3 -15.14 -3.01 18.22
N LEU A 4 -13.95 -2.41 18.22
CA LEU A 4 -13.12 -2.31 19.43
C LEU A 4 -13.67 -1.20 20.34
N PRO A 5 -13.52 -1.31 21.67
CA PRO A 5 -13.84 -0.23 22.60
C PRO A 5 -13.14 1.09 22.21
N PRO A 6 -13.75 2.26 22.51
CA PRO A 6 -13.06 3.54 22.40
C PRO A 6 -11.72 3.52 23.14
N ASP A 7 -10.69 4.13 22.56
CA ASP A 7 -9.33 4.23 23.11
C ASP A 7 -8.60 2.90 23.31
N SER A 8 -9.01 1.83 22.62
CA SER A 8 -8.24 0.59 22.60
C SER A 8 -6.83 0.85 22.06
N ASP A 9 -5.81 0.43 22.82
CA ASP A 9 -4.45 0.43 22.31
C ASP A 9 -4.36 -0.44 21.06
N PRO A 10 -3.59 -0.03 20.03
CA PRO A 10 -3.34 -0.87 18.88
C PRO A 10 -2.76 -2.21 19.37
N PRO A 11 -3.11 -3.34 18.74
CA PRO A 11 -2.56 -4.64 19.10
C PRO A 11 -1.03 -4.51 19.15
N PRO A 12 -0.35 -5.02 20.20
CA PRO A 12 1.09 -4.96 20.26
C PRO A 12 1.66 -5.57 18.99
N GLN A 13 2.39 -4.77 18.21
CA GLN A 13 3.15 -5.29 17.10
C GLN A 13 4.06 -6.37 17.67
N GLY A 14 4.02 -7.56 17.06
CA GLY A 14 4.91 -8.63 17.46
C GLY A 14 6.34 -8.16 17.27
N VAL A 15 6.97 -7.64 18.32
CA VAL A 15 8.39 -7.33 18.31
C VAL A 15 9.06 -8.66 18.01
N HIS A 16 9.66 -8.78 16.83
CA HIS A 16 10.32 -10.01 16.40
C HIS A 16 11.63 -10.18 17.17
N GLN A 17 11.51 -10.46 18.48
CA GLN A 17 12.63 -10.67 19.39
C GLN A 17 13.37 -11.93 18.96
N GLY A 18 14.43 -11.75 18.18
CA GLY A 18 15.41 -12.80 17.87
C GLY A 18 15.99 -12.76 16.47
N ASN A 19 15.31 -12.15 15.49
CA ASN A 19 15.80 -12.14 14.11
C ASN A 19 15.79 -10.71 13.53
N PRO A 20 16.97 -10.07 13.38
CA PRO A 20 17.07 -8.73 12.81
C PRO A 20 16.71 -8.68 11.32
N TRP A 21 16.59 -9.83 10.67
CA TRP A 21 16.21 -9.96 9.26
C TRP A 21 14.74 -10.36 9.08
N HIS A 22 13.93 -10.46 10.14
CA HIS A 22 12.51 -10.76 10.00
C HIS A 22 11.85 -9.77 9.03
N PRO A 23 10.99 -10.21 8.08
CA PRO A 23 10.36 -11.54 7.91
C PRO A 23 11.21 -12.56 7.15
N PHE A 24 12.44 -12.24 6.78
CA PHE A 24 13.37 -13.20 6.20
C PHE A 24 13.98 -14.08 7.29
N ILE A 25 14.15 -15.35 7.00
CA ILE A 25 14.76 -16.37 7.87
C ILE A 25 16.20 -15.96 8.20
N HIS A 26 16.96 -15.51 7.19
CA HIS A 26 18.36 -15.08 7.32
C HIS A 26 18.70 -13.92 6.37
N GLN A 27 19.84 -13.26 6.61
CA GLN A 27 20.34 -12.15 5.80
C GLN A 27 20.47 -12.47 4.31
N SER A 28 20.92 -13.68 3.96
CA SER A 28 21.10 -14.09 2.57
C SER A 28 19.79 -14.14 1.80
N GLN A 29 18.71 -14.56 2.46
CA GLN A 29 17.37 -14.58 1.87
C GLN A 29 16.87 -13.15 1.60
N TYR A 30 17.16 -12.20 2.50
CA TYR A 30 16.88 -10.77 2.27
C TYR A 30 17.61 -10.25 1.02
N HIS A 31 18.93 -10.46 0.94
CA HIS A 31 19.73 -9.99 -0.20
C HIS A 31 19.28 -10.62 -1.52
N LEU A 32 18.83 -11.87 -1.49
CA LEU A 32 18.27 -12.51 -2.67
C LEU A 32 16.94 -11.85 -3.09
N ALA A 33 16.05 -11.53 -2.14
CA ALA A 33 14.82 -10.80 -2.46
C ALA A 33 15.12 -9.40 -3.03
N GLU A 34 16.01 -8.64 -2.39
CA GLU A 34 16.44 -7.32 -2.85
C GLU A 34 17.04 -7.39 -4.26
N PHE A 35 17.90 -8.38 -4.53
CA PHE A 35 18.48 -8.59 -5.84
C PHE A 35 17.41 -8.93 -6.89
N LEU A 36 16.57 -9.93 -6.63
CA LEU A 36 15.59 -10.39 -7.61
C LEU A 36 14.51 -9.35 -7.91
N PHE A 37 14.02 -8.64 -6.89
CA PHE A 37 12.91 -7.71 -7.01
C PHE A 37 13.35 -6.27 -7.28
N CYS A 38 14.26 -5.72 -6.47
CA CYS A 38 14.61 -4.30 -6.55
C CYS A 38 15.67 -3.99 -7.59
N ARG A 39 16.63 -4.90 -7.81
CA ARG A 39 17.79 -4.63 -8.68
C ARG A 39 17.66 -5.23 -10.06
N ASN A 40 17.21 -6.48 -10.13
CA ASN A 40 17.10 -7.23 -11.38
C ASN A 40 15.69 -7.17 -11.97
N GLU A 41 14.68 -6.75 -11.18
CA GLU A 41 13.27 -6.68 -11.59
C GLU A 41 12.83 -7.96 -12.33
N THR A 42 13.21 -9.10 -11.74
CA THR A 42 13.07 -10.41 -12.39
C THR A 42 11.59 -10.70 -12.64
N PRO A 43 11.20 -11.09 -13.87
CA PRO A 43 9.82 -11.46 -14.17
C PRO A 43 9.29 -12.53 -13.21
N GLN A 44 7.99 -12.46 -12.90
CA GLN A 44 7.34 -13.36 -11.95
C GLN A 44 7.54 -14.84 -12.33
N ASP A 45 7.26 -15.18 -13.57
CA ASP A 45 7.40 -16.54 -14.12
C ASP A 45 8.84 -17.04 -14.00
N HIS A 46 9.83 -16.18 -14.22
CA HIS A 46 11.23 -16.55 -14.05
C HIS A 46 11.63 -16.77 -12.57
N ILE A 47 11.02 -16.04 -11.63
CA ILE A 47 11.23 -16.29 -10.19
C ILE A 47 10.63 -17.64 -9.81
N ASP A 48 9.42 -17.95 -10.29
CA ASP A 48 8.76 -19.23 -10.05
C ASP A 48 9.61 -20.39 -10.62
N ASP A 49 10.05 -20.29 -11.88
CA ASP A 49 10.94 -21.26 -12.52
C ASP A 49 12.25 -21.44 -11.72
N LEU A 50 12.84 -20.35 -11.23
CA LEU A 50 14.07 -20.40 -10.42
C LEU A 50 13.86 -21.20 -9.13
N MET A 51 12.74 -21.01 -8.44
CA MET A 51 12.44 -21.75 -7.20
C MET A 51 12.18 -23.23 -7.49
N ASP A 52 11.51 -23.55 -8.60
CA ASP A 52 11.27 -24.92 -9.03
C ASP A 52 12.58 -25.64 -9.41
N ILE A 53 13.46 -24.96 -10.17
CA ILE A 53 14.80 -25.47 -10.48
C ILE A 53 15.57 -25.72 -9.19
N TRP A 54 15.52 -24.79 -8.23
CA TRP A 54 16.20 -24.94 -6.94
C TRP A 54 15.70 -26.14 -6.15
N ALA A 55 14.37 -26.34 -6.09
CA ALA A 55 13.76 -27.49 -5.43
C ALA A 55 14.12 -28.82 -6.11
N SER A 56 14.45 -28.80 -7.40
CA SER A 56 14.84 -29.99 -8.18
C SER A 56 16.32 -30.38 -8.05
N MET A 57 17.17 -29.52 -7.47
CA MET A 57 18.62 -29.76 -7.44
C MET A 57 18.98 -30.97 -6.55
N PRO A 58 19.78 -31.92 -7.04
CA PRO A 58 20.17 -33.09 -6.24
C PRO A 58 21.11 -32.69 -5.11
N GLY A 59 20.74 -33.03 -3.87
CA GLY A 59 21.55 -32.78 -2.66
C GLY A 59 21.23 -31.50 -1.91
N SER A 60 20.24 -30.71 -2.33
CA SER A 60 19.68 -29.66 -1.49
C SER A 60 18.82 -30.30 -0.40
N ASN A 61 19.35 -30.41 0.82
CA ASN A 61 18.53 -30.67 2.00
C ASN A 61 17.70 -29.44 2.40
N ASP A 62 18.05 -28.27 1.84
CA ASP A 62 17.40 -27.01 2.10
C ASP A 62 16.29 -26.76 1.08
N SER A 63 15.12 -26.37 1.58
CA SER A 63 14.01 -25.89 0.76
C SER A 63 14.42 -24.62 0.00
N PRO A 64 13.81 -24.34 -1.17
CA PRO A 64 14.08 -23.11 -1.91
C PRO A 64 13.88 -21.88 -1.01
N PRO A 65 14.66 -20.80 -1.23
CA PRO A 65 14.60 -19.62 -0.39
C PRO A 65 13.23 -18.94 -0.42
N PHE A 66 12.45 -19.11 -1.48
CA PHE A 66 11.05 -18.70 -1.53
C PHE A 66 10.22 -19.85 -2.08
N ALA A 67 8.96 -19.96 -1.64
CA ALA A 67 8.06 -20.96 -2.21
C ALA A 67 7.69 -20.64 -3.67
N ASN A 68 7.58 -19.35 -3.99
CA ASN A 68 7.26 -18.79 -5.31
C ASN A 68 7.38 -17.24 -5.22
N TYR A 69 7.10 -16.55 -6.33
CA TYR A 69 7.02 -15.10 -6.40
C TYR A 69 6.09 -14.49 -5.35
N ALA A 70 4.90 -15.06 -5.14
CA ALA A 70 3.96 -14.54 -4.16
C ALA A 70 4.52 -14.60 -2.72
N ASN A 71 5.27 -15.65 -2.37
CA ASN A 71 5.96 -15.74 -1.09
C ASN A 71 7.05 -14.69 -0.95
N LEU A 72 7.81 -14.42 -2.01
CA LEU A 72 8.79 -13.34 -2.05
C LEU A 72 8.10 -11.99 -1.82
N ILE A 73 7.00 -11.71 -2.50
CA ILE A 73 6.25 -10.45 -2.36
C ILE A 73 5.70 -10.29 -0.94
N VAL A 74 5.09 -11.33 -0.36
CA VAL A 74 4.58 -11.24 1.03
C VAL A 74 5.71 -10.92 2.02
N ARG A 75 6.88 -11.57 1.88
CA ARG A 75 8.03 -11.28 2.75
C ARG A 75 8.58 -9.88 2.53
N LEU A 76 8.64 -9.43 1.28
CA LEU A 76 9.00 -8.05 0.98
C LEU A 76 8.00 -7.11 1.67
N MET A 77 6.69 -7.26 1.45
CA MET A 77 5.61 -6.43 2.02
C MET A 77 5.59 -6.39 3.56
N LEU A 78 5.98 -7.50 4.21
CA LEU A 78 6.09 -7.59 5.67
C LEU A 78 7.42 -7.03 6.20
N SER A 79 8.40 -6.76 5.33
CA SER A 79 9.62 -6.07 5.69
C SER A 79 9.43 -4.56 5.62
N GLU A 80 10.08 -3.81 6.52
CA GLU A 80 10.12 -2.34 6.43
C GLU A 80 10.76 -1.85 5.11
N VAL A 81 11.41 -2.75 4.35
CA VAL A 81 12.08 -2.45 3.08
C VAL A 81 11.09 -2.16 1.94
N THR A 82 9.85 -2.67 1.97
CA THR A 82 8.85 -2.35 0.92
C THR A 82 8.11 -1.04 1.08
N LEU A 83 8.23 -0.33 2.21
CA LEU A 83 7.73 1.04 2.25
C LEU A 83 8.36 1.91 1.15
N ALA A 84 9.52 1.52 0.62
CA ALA A 84 10.20 2.20 -0.47
C ALA A 84 9.99 1.62 -1.88
N GLY A 85 9.37 0.44 -2.08
CA GLY A 85 9.72 -0.38 -3.26
C GLY A 85 8.64 -1.08 -4.08
N SER A 86 7.38 -1.24 -3.63
CA SER A 86 6.38 -1.98 -4.42
C SER A 86 5.76 -1.12 -5.51
N VAL A 87 6.52 -0.82 -6.56
CA VAL A 87 6.07 0.08 -7.62
C VAL A 87 5.30 -0.67 -8.71
N PHE A 88 4.00 -0.44 -8.85
CA PHE A 88 3.23 -0.81 -10.03
C PHE A 88 3.54 0.19 -11.13
N GLN A 89 4.01 -0.29 -12.28
CA GLN A 89 4.13 0.51 -13.50
C GLN A 89 2.82 0.43 -14.28
N SER A 90 2.16 1.56 -14.48
CA SER A 90 1.01 1.68 -15.37
C SER A 90 1.19 2.89 -16.29
N SER A 91 1.15 2.66 -17.59
CA SER A 91 0.98 3.74 -18.57
C SER A 91 -0.50 4.06 -18.69
N MET A 92 -0.94 5.17 -18.06
CA MET A 92 -2.31 5.66 -18.28
C MET A 92 -2.34 6.55 -19.53
N GLN A 93 -2.90 6.03 -20.61
CA GLN A 93 -3.38 6.87 -21.72
C GLN A 93 -4.83 7.24 -21.46
N MET A 94 -5.04 8.44 -20.93
CA MET A 94 -6.38 9.01 -20.75
C MET A 94 -6.98 9.36 -22.12
N GLN A 95 -7.65 8.40 -22.77
CA GLN A 95 -8.55 8.71 -23.89
C GLN A 95 -9.82 9.33 -23.34
N ILE A 96 -9.80 10.65 -23.12
CA ILE A 96 -10.99 11.40 -22.80
C ILE A 96 -11.39 12.25 -24.01
N LEU A 97 -12.55 11.95 -24.58
CA LEU A 97 -13.17 12.68 -25.70
C LEU A 97 -13.80 13.99 -25.19
N TYR A 98 -13.01 15.02 -24.89
CA TYR A 98 -13.53 16.37 -24.66
C TYR A 98 -12.72 17.45 -25.39
N PRO A 99 -13.34 18.56 -25.86
CA PRO A 99 -12.70 19.49 -26.80
C PRO A 99 -11.65 20.45 -26.20
N SER A 100 -11.28 20.32 -24.92
CA SER A 100 -10.42 21.30 -24.23
C SER A 100 -9.41 20.67 -23.27
N ILE A 101 -8.73 19.61 -23.70
CA ILE A 101 -7.76 18.90 -22.86
C ILE A 101 -6.50 19.77 -22.61
N PRO A 102 -6.18 20.08 -21.33
CA PRO A 102 -4.92 20.73 -20.97
C PRO A 102 -3.72 19.96 -21.50
N SER A 103 -2.65 20.65 -21.89
CA SER A 103 -1.46 20.03 -22.51
C SER A 103 -0.86 18.90 -21.67
N TRP A 104 -0.87 19.03 -20.34
CA TRP A 104 -0.36 18.00 -19.44
C TRP A 104 -1.15 16.69 -19.51
N LYS A 105 -2.45 16.69 -19.86
CA LYS A 105 -3.26 15.46 -19.99
C LYS A 105 -3.08 14.74 -21.33
N ARG A 106 -2.32 15.31 -22.28
CA ARG A 106 -2.03 14.72 -23.59
C ARG A 106 -0.72 13.92 -23.63
N VAL A 107 0.00 13.90 -22.51
CA VAL A 107 1.29 13.21 -22.37
C VAL A 107 1.04 11.90 -21.60
N ALA A 108 1.65 10.81 -22.08
CA ALA A 108 1.67 9.56 -21.33
C ALA A 108 2.66 9.71 -20.17
N TYR A 109 2.22 9.37 -18.97
CA TYR A 109 3.09 9.29 -17.80
C TYR A 109 3.24 7.83 -17.39
N ASP A 110 4.47 7.44 -17.11
CA ASP A 110 4.74 6.23 -16.35
C ASP A 110 4.40 6.55 -14.89
N LEU A 111 3.28 6.01 -14.43
CA LEU A 111 2.87 6.10 -13.04
C LEU A 111 3.47 4.93 -12.29
N TRP A 112 4.10 5.28 -11.18
CA TRP A 112 4.78 4.40 -10.26
C TRP A 112 4.04 4.52 -8.92
N PHE A 113 3.18 3.56 -8.60
CA PHE A 113 2.36 3.61 -7.38
C PHE A 113 2.34 2.25 -6.67
N GLN A 114 2.20 2.23 -5.35
CA GLN A 114 2.04 0.98 -4.61
C GLN A 114 0.60 0.49 -4.65
N ASN A 115 0.36 -0.80 -4.42
CA ASN A 115 -1.02 -1.30 -4.30
C ASN A 115 -1.71 -0.46 -3.22
N PRO A 116 -2.70 0.37 -3.58
CA PRO A 116 -3.26 1.34 -2.65
C PRO A 116 -4.00 0.63 -1.51
N GLU A 117 -4.57 -0.55 -1.76
CA GLU A 117 -5.21 -1.37 -0.72
C GLU A 117 -4.17 -1.88 0.28
N SER A 118 -3.07 -2.45 -0.20
CA SER A 118 -2.01 -2.93 0.69
C SER A 118 -1.34 -1.81 1.48
N LEU A 119 -1.09 -0.67 0.84
CA LEU A 119 -0.54 0.51 1.51
C LEU A 119 -1.50 1.04 2.57
N ALA A 120 -2.82 1.08 2.28
CA ALA A 120 -3.82 1.48 3.26
C ALA A 120 -3.85 0.52 4.46
N TYR A 121 -3.86 -0.80 4.23
CA TYR A 121 -3.80 -1.77 5.34
C TYR A 121 -2.54 -1.62 6.18
N TYR A 122 -1.40 -1.39 5.52
CA TYR A 122 -0.13 -1.18 6.19
C TYR A 122 -0.17 0.07 7.07
N GLN A 123 -0.57 1.21 6.51
CA GLN A 123 -0.72 2.48 7.25
C GLN A 123 -1.68 2.34 8.43
N LEU A 124 -2.81 1.65 8.25
CA LEU A 124 -3.79 1.39 9.31
C LEU A 124 -3.27 0.43 10.40
N SER A 125 -2.31 -0.44 10.06
CA SER A 125 -1.72 -1.40 11.01
C SER A 125 -0.58 -0.82 11.85
N MET A 126 -0.07 0.37 11.49
CA MET A 126 1.06 1.00 12.15
C MET A 126 0.62 1.93 13.28
N PRO A 127 1.06 1.69 14.53
CA PRO A 127 0.75 2.57 15.65
C PRO A 127 1.19 4.02 15.43
N ASP A 128 2.32 4.23 14.74
CA ASP A 128 2.87 5.55 14.46
C ASP A 128 1.94 6.42 13.60
N PHE A 129 1.03 5.82 12.83
CA PHE A 129 0.06 6.53 12.00
C PHE A 129 -1.26 6.83 12.72
N LYS A 130 -1.46 6.36 13.95
CA LYS A 130 -2.71 6.53 14.71
C LYS A 130 -3.18 7.98 14.75
N ASP A 131 -2.26 8.91 15.01
CA ASP A 131 -2.56 10.35 15.16
C ASP A 131 -2.39 11.15 13.85
N HIS A 132 -2.15 10.46 12.74
CA HIS A 132 -1.91 11.05 11.42
C HIS A 132 -3.00 10.72 10.40
N ILE A 133 -3.98 9.89 10.78
CA ILE A 133 -5.11 9.52 9.92
C ILE A 133 -6.38 10.15 10.48
N ASP A 134 -6.95 11.08 9.71
CA ASP A 134 -8.33 11.48 9.91
C ASP A 134 -9.25 10.35 9.44
N PHE A 135 -10.11 9.85 10.32
CA PHE A 135 -11.06 8.78 10.00
C PHE A 135 -12.42 9.30 9.52
N ALA A 136 -12.68 10.58 9.73
CA ALA A 136 -13.93 11.22 9.36
C ALA A 136 -13.65 12.45 8.47
N PRO A 137 -14.47 12.69 7.44
CA PRO A 137 -14.31 13.88 6.63
C PRO A 137 -14.54 15.15 7.46
N CYS A 138 -13.71 16.14 7.24
CA CYS A 138 -13.75 17.40 7.96
C CYS A 138 -13.61 18.59 7.00
N GLN A 139 -13.97 19.78 7.48
CA GLN A 139 -13.88 21.01 6.73
C GLN A 139 -13.08 22.03 7.54
N VAL A 140 -11.84 22.28 7.13
CA VAL A 140 -10.96 23.22 7.85
C VAL A 140 -10.92 24.55 7.10
N PHE A 141 -11.13 25.65 7.83
CA PHE A 141 -11.08 27.00 7.30
C PHE A 141 -10.03 27.81 8.04
N GLY A 142 -9.22 28.57 7.30
CA GLY A 142 -8.26 29.50 7.88
C GLY A 142 -8.91 30.81 8.33
N ASP A 143 -8.10 31.72 8.88
CA ASP A 143 -8.58 32.97 9.49
C ASP A 143 -9.39 33.88 8.56
N ASN A 144 -9.12 33.83 7.25
CA ASN A 144 -9.86 34.60 6.24
C ASN A 144 -11.02 33.81 5.62
N HIS A 145 -11.50 32.76 6.30
CA HIS A 145 -12.58 31.86 5.86
C HIS A 145 -12.27 31.12 4.54
N GLN A 146 -11.00 31.04 4.18
CA GLN A 146 -10.54 30.27 3.03
C GLN A 146 -10.45 28.78 3.40
N ARG A 147 -10.85 27.94 2.45
CA ARG A 147 -10.80 26.49 2.63
C ARG A 147 -9.35 26.00 2.62
N ILE A 148 -8.98 25.18 3.59
CA ILE A 148 -7.70 24.47 3.66
C ILE A 148 -7.90 23.04 3.14
N TRP A 149 -6.97 22.58 2.31
CA TRP A 149 -6.92 21.23 1.76
C TRP A 149 -5.57 20.61 2.11
N SER A 150 -5.56 19.41 2.68
CA SER A 150 -4.34 18.72 3.10
C SER A 150 -4.37 17.25 2.70
N ASP A 151 -5.43 16.55 3.07
CA ASP A 151 -5.59 15.10 2.87
C ASP A 151 -6.94 14.74 2.22
N LEU A 152 -7.18 13.43 2.06
CA LEU A 152 -8.39 12.86 1.50
C LEU A 152 -9.65 13.25 2.27
N MET A 153 -9.60 13.25 3.61
CA MET A 153 -10.76 13.51 4.48
C MET A 153 -11.14 14.98 4.51
N MET A 154 -10.19 15.89 4.31
CA MET A 154 -10.49 17.31 4.10
C MET A 154 -11.13 17.61 2.74
N GLY A 155 -11.06 16.65 1.81
CA GLY A 155 -11.54 16.73 0.44
C GLY A 155 -13.06 16.76 0.29
N ASN A 156 -13.53 17.43 -0.77
CA ASN A 156 -14.95 17.49 -1.11
C ASN A 156 -15.56 16.11 -1.38
N TRP A 157 -14.78 15.17 -1.92
CA TRP A 157 -15.27 13.84 -2.22
C TRP A 157 -15.65 13.09 -0.94
N ALA A 158 -14.75 13.01 0.05
CA ALA A 158 -15.02 12.35 1.32
C ALA A 158 -16.22 12.98 2.05
N TRP A 159 -16.28 14.32 2.10
CA TRP A 159 -17.43 15.03 2.67
C TRP A 159 -18.75 14.68 1.99
N ARG A 160 -18.77 14.60 0.65
CA ARG A 160 -19.98 14.23 -0.08
C ARG A 160 -20.43 12.81 0.20
N GLN A 161 -19.48 11.87 0.24
CA GLN A 161 -19.79 10.46 0.48
C GLN A 161 -20.34 10.22 1.90
N CYS A 162 -19.71 10.83 2.91
CA CYS A 162 -19.98 10.48 4.30
C CYS A 162 -20.89 11.47 5.04
N VAL A 163 -21.05 12.71 4.56
CA VAL A 163 -21.87 13.74 5.23
C VAL A 163 -23.02 14.19 4.34
N SER A 164 -22.78 14.49 3.05
CA SER A 164 -23.87 15.03 2.21
C SER A 164 -24.96 14.01 1.87
N VAL A 165 -24.65 12.70 1.89
CA VAL A 165 -25.66 11.65 1.73
C VAL A 165 -26.61 11.60 2.93
N TYR A 166 -26.11 11.87 4.15
CA TYR A 166 -26.96 11.88 5.35
C TYR A 166 -27.86 13.12 5.42
N LEU A 167 -27.37 14.29 4.97
CA LEU A 167 -28.20 15.50 4.91
C LEU A 167 -29.39 15.37 3.94
N TYR A 168 -29.27 14.57 2.86
CA TYR A 168 -30.39 14.33 1.96
C TYR A 168 -31.50 13.46 2.60
N ASN A 169 -31.16 12.59 3.55
CA ASN A 169 -32.13 11.74 4.24
C ASN A 169 -32.79 12.44 5.44
N GLU A 170 -32.16 13.42 6.06
CA GLU A 170 -32.78 14.21 7.15
C GLU A 170 -33.72 15.31 6.64
N ILE A 171 -33.51 15.85 5.44
CA ILE A 171 -34.36 16.92 4.88
C ILE A 171 -35.69 16.39 4.30
N HIS A 172 -35.82 15.06 4.13
CA HIS A 172 -37.06 14.43 3.64
C HIS A 172 -37.92 13.79 4.75
N ILE A 173 -37.56 13.94 6.03
CA ILE A 173 -38.37 13.53 7.18
C ILE A 173 -38.61 14.72 8.11
N THR A 174 -39.29 15.74 7.61
CA THR A 174 -40.07 16.75 8.36
C THR A 174 -41.06 17.39 7.40
#